data_AF-A0A232LYN2-F1
#
_entry.id   AF-A0A232LYN2-F1
#
_cell.length_a   1.000
_cell.length_b   1.000
_cell.length_c   1.000
_cell.angle_alpha   90.00
_cell.angle_beta   90.00
_cell.angle_gamma   90.00
#
_symmetry.space_group_name_H-M   'P 1'
#
loop_
_entity.id
_entity.type
_entity.pdbx_description
1 polymer ?
#
loop_
_entity_poly.entity_id
_entity_poly.type
_entity_poly.pdbx_seq_one_letter_code
_entity_poly.pdbx_strand_id
1 'polypeptide(L)'
;MFGVGNVGEYLTNKADADTFFSSDGGITWKSIKKGSYKWEYGDQGSVVVIVEELKPTKVVYYSVDEGKSWEPFQFSEEDMVIEFITTVPSDSSKNFLLWGKDPKSNKIATINLDFSGLRQRSCHLDEQSGENEDYYLWEPKHPLQKDNCIFGHVEQYHRRKPSADCWNDWSEPHIHKIAKNCTCTRQDYECDYNYEPQTGGSCALVPDLPKPDAMAICKEKPTAIEYWEPTGYRRIRLTTCVDGILLDHLVSKPCPNKEKEYQEKHGIKGITLFFAIVIPIGLAVAAGYYVYSRWDGKFGQIRLGENVGDSAGVFSRGSPLITIPIAIIAGTVAVVRTLPLLTVSLWRTASGYVRLPGKRSGPRPYASRGAFAARRGDYAGVVDDEDELLGVDDLDAEEDEEA
;
A
#
# COMPACT_ATOMS: atom_id res chain seq x y z
N MET A 1 -4.49 23.62 -17.83
CA MET A 1 -4.81 24.34 -16.57
C MET A 1 -4.33 25.77 -16.68
N PHE A 2 -5.15 26.73 -16.27
CA PHE A 2 -4.76 28.14 -16.17
C PHE A 2 -4.81 28.60 -14.72
N GLY A 3 -4.04 29.63 -14.41
CA GLY A 3 -4.12 30.33 -13.13
C GLY A 3 -3.65 31.76 -13.29
N VAL A 4 -4.31 32.69 -12.59
CA VAL A 4 -3.83 34.07 -12.43
C VAL A 4 -3.21 34.17 -11.05
N GLY A 5 -1.95 34.59 -10.99
CA GLY A 5 -1.21 34.65 -9.72
C GLY A 5 0.14 35.32 -9.87
N ASN A 6 1.03 35.06 -8.90
CA ASN A 6 2.37 35.61 -8.87
C ASN A 6 3.37 34.52 -8.44
N VAL A 7 4.65 34.78 -8.69
CA VAL A 7 5.75 33.95 -8.17
C VAL A 7 6.26 34.58 -6.89
N GLY A 8 6.11 33.90 -5.75
CA GLY A 8 6.54 34.36 -4.44
C GLY A 8 6.03 33.48 -3.31
N GLU A 9 6.36 33.85 -2.07
CA GLU A 9 5.93 33.13 -0.86
C GLU A 9 4.45 33.33 -0.53
N TYR A 10 3.88 34.44 -0.99
CA TYR A 10 2.50 34.85 -0.71
C TYR A 10 1.83 35.38 -1.96
N LEU A 11 0.49 35.31 -1.99
CA LEU A 11 -0.31 35.93 -3.05
C LEU A 11 -0.25 37.46 -2.94
N THR A 12 -0.01 38.11 -4.08
CA THR A 12 -0.05 39.58 -4.20
C THR A 12 -1.42 40.05 -4.69
N ASN A 13 -1.58 41.37 -4.85
CA ASN A 13 -2.77 41.93 -5.45
C ASN A 13 -2.96 41.40 -6.89
N LYS A 14 -4.21 41.13 -7.27
CA LYS A 14 -4.57 40.66 -8.61
C LYS A 14 -4.12 41.62 -9.72
N ALA A 15 -4.01 42.92 -9.42
CA ALA A 15 -3.54 43.93 -10.38
C ALA A 15 -2.09 43.69 -10.84
N ASP A 16 -1.27 43.08 -9.99
CA ASP A 16 0.14 42.76 -10.26
C ASP A 16 0.33 41.29 -10.67
N ALA A 17 -0.76 40.55 -10.85
CA ALA A 17 -0.73 39.13 -11.18
C ALA A 17 -0.58 38.90 -12.68
N ASP A 18 0.10 37.81 -13.02
CA ASP A 18 0.28 37.33 -14.38
C ASP A 18 -0.56 36.08 -14.63
N THR A 19 -0.79 35.76 -15.91
CA THR A 19 -1.50 34.55 -16.30
C THR A 19 -0.50 33.43 -16.59
N PHE A 20 -0.69 32.30 -15.92
CA PHE A 20 0.12 31.11 -16.02
C PHE A 20 -0.67 29.96 -16.63
N PHE A 21 0.04 29.07 -17.30
CA PHE A 21 -0.51 27.88 -17.91
C PHE A 21 0.34 26.64 -17.60
N SER A 22 -0.34 25.52 -17.39
CA SER A 22 0.23 24.18 -17.26
C SER A 22 -0.52 23.21 -18.15
N SER A 23 0.23 22.41 -18.91
CA SER A 23 -0.29 21.37 -19.80
C SER A 23 -0.08 19.95 -19.25
N ASP A 24 0.50 19.79 -18.06
CA ASP A 24 0.88 18.49 -17.48
C ASP A 24 0.26 18.23 -16.11
N GLY A 25 -0.91 18.84 -15.84
CA GLY A 25 -1.65 18.63 -14.59
C GLY A 25 -1.09 19.41 -13.40
N GLY A 26 -0.33 20.49 -13.66
CA GLY A 26 0.17 21.39 -12.62
C GLY A 26 1.58 21.07 -12.14
N ILE A 27 2.31 20.18 -12.81
CA ILE A 27 3.71 19.86 -12.48
C ILE A 27 4.64 20.97 -12.95
N THR A 28 4.48 21.42 -14.20
CA THR A 28 5.21 22.55 -14.75
C THR A 28 4.26 23.70 -15.09
N TRP A 29 4.66 24.90 -14.71
CA TRP A 29 3.92 26.13 -14.96
C TRP A 29 4.77 27.11 -15.75
N LYS A 30 4.14 27.82 -16.69
CA LYS A 30 4.77 28.87 -17.49
C LYS A 30 3.94 30.14 -17.39
N SER A 31 4.61 31.28 -17.17
CA SER A 31 3.96 32.58 -17.36
C SER A 31 3.80 32.80 -18.86
N ILE A 32 2.54 32.90 -19.32
CA ILE A 32 2.22 33.02 -20.76
C ILE A 32 1.91 34.45 -21.18
N LYS A 33 1.37 35.27 -20.26
CA LYS A 33 1.02 36.67 -20.49
C LYS A 33 1.11 37.44 -19.19
N LYS A 34 1.57 38.69 -19.29
CA LYS A 34 1.58 39.63 -18.17
C LYS A 34 0.19 40.19 -17.93
N GLY A 35 -0.27 40.24 -16.68
CA GLY A 35 -1.62 40.65 -16.33
C GLY A 35 -2.64 39.50 -16.32
N SER A 36 -3.88 39.85 -15.98
CA SER A 36 -5.01 38.93 -15.88
C SER A 36 -5.70 38.74 -17.22
N TYR A 37 -5.84 37.49 -17.65
CA TYR A 37 -6.58 37.12 -18.86
C TYR A 37 -7.71 36.15 -18.49
N LYS A 38 -8.84 36.26 -19.18
CA LYS A 38 -9.87 35.20 -19.20
C LYS A 38 -9.48 34.17 -20.26
N TRP A 39 -9.84 32.92 -20.06
CA TRP A 39 -9.55 31.81 -20.97
C TRP A 39 -10.77 30.95 -21.22
N GLU A 40 -10.77 30.24 -22.34
CA GLU A 40 -11.72 29.16 -22.62
C GLU A 40 -11.06 28.08 -23.49
N TYR A 41 -11.49 26.82 -23.30
CA TYR A 41 -11.01 25.68 -24.08
C TYR A 41 -11.99 25.32 -25.21
N GLY A 42 -11.47 24.81 -26.31
CA GLY A 42 -12.27 24.25 -27.40
C GLY A 42 -11.60 23.02 -27.99
N ASP A 43 -12.41 22.16 -28.62
CA ASP A 43 -11.99 20.86 -29.16
C ASP A 43 -11.15 20.04 -28.15
N GLN A 44 -11.62 19.89 -26.91
CA GLN A 44 -10.92 19.17 -25.82
C GLN A 44 -9.53 19.76 -25.49
N GLY A 45 -9.39 21.08 -25.58
CA GLY A 45 -8.13 21.78 -25.32
C GLY A 45 -7.15 21.81 -26.50
N SER A 46 -7.57 21.34 -27.69
CA SER A 46 -6.80 21.49 -28.94
C SER A 46 -6.68 22.93 -29.42
N VAL A 47 -7.65 23.77 -29.06
CA VAL A 47 -7.60 25.22 -29.23
C VAL A 47 -7.93 25.88 -27.90
N VAL A 48 -7.18 26.91 -27.56
CA VAL A 48 -7.37 27.64 -26.31
C VAL A 48 -7.34 29.12 -26.62
N VAL A 49 -8.35 29.85 -26.16
CA VAL A 49 -8.50 31.28 -26.41
C VAL A 49 -8.32 32.03 -25.10
N ILE A 50 -7.56 33.12 -25.12
CA ILE A 50 -7.41 34.04 -24.01
C ILE A 50 -7.69 35.48 -24.43
N VAL A 51 -8.24 36.28 -23.52
CA VAL A 51 -8.50 37.71 -23.73
C VAL A 51 -8.19 38.49 -22.47
N GLU A 52 -7.68 39.71 -22.63
CA GLU A 52 -7.31 40.54 -21.49
C GLU A 52 -8.55 40.88 -20.66
N GLU A 53 -8.45 40.72 -19.35
CA GLU A 53 -9.59 40.90 -18.45
C GLU A 53 -9.81 42.39 -18.12
N LEU A 54 -11.08 42.84 -18.21
CA LEU A 54 -11.54 44.15 -17.73
C LEU A 54 -10.84 45.38 -18.34
N LYS A 55 -10.17 45.20 -19.49
CA LYS A 55 -9.62 46.29 -20.29
C LYS A 55 -10.26 46.28 -21.67
N PRO A 56 -10.55 47.47 -22.25
CA PRO A 56 -10.98 47.57 -23.63
C PRO A 56 -9.94 46.93 -24.56
N THR A 57 -10.36 45.98 -25.36
CA THR A 57 -9.52 45.29 -26.33
C THR A 57 -10.30 44.93 -27.58
N LYS A 58 -9.58 44.72 -28.67
CA LYS A 58 -10.08 44.20 -29.94
C LYS A 58 -9.35 42.94 -30.39
N VAL A 59 -8.46 42.42 -29.55
CA VAL A 59 -7.58 41.29 -29.83
C VAL A 59 -7.81 40.19 -28.80
N VAL A 60 -8.02 38.97 -29.30
CA VAL A 60 -7.83 37.75 -28.52
C VAL A 60 -6.49 37.13 -28.88
N TYR A 61 -5.94 36.31 -28.00
CA TYR A 61 -4.84 35.43 -28.34
C TYR A 61 -5.34 34.00 -28.32
N TYR A 62 -4.90 33.18 -29.26
CA TYR A 62 -5.22 31.75 -29.25
C TYR A 62 -3.95 30.92 -29.34
N SER A 63 -4.05 29.67 -28.88
CA SER A 63 -3.00 28.66 -28.99
C SER A 63 -3.60 27.36 -29.50
N VAL A 64 -2.86 26.69 -30.38
CA VAL A 64 -3.22 25.41 -31.00
C VAL A 64 -2.20 24.30 -30.71
N ASP A 65 -1.20 24.60 -29.89
CA ASP A 65 -0.02 23.78 -29.62
C ASP A 65 0.21 23.54 -28.12
N GLU A 66 -0.88 23.47 -27.36
CA GLU A 66 -0.90 23.32 -25.90
C GLU A 66 -0.18 24.48 -25.18
N GLY A 67 -0.49 25.71 -25.57
CA GLY A 67 0.01 26.91 -24.89
C GLY A 67 1.50 27.18 -25.05
N LYS A 68 2.18 26.53 -26.02
CA LYS A 68 3.61 26.77 -26.30
C LYS A 68 3.79 28.08 -27.06
N SER A 69 2.91 28.38 -28.01
CA SER A 69 2.86 29.65 -28.74
C SER A 69 1.45 30.25 -28.70
N TRP A 70 1.39 31.57 -28.87
CA TRP A 70 0.18 32.38 -28.73
C TRP A 70 0.07 33.37 -29.90
N GLU A 71 -0.96 33.22 -30.72
CA GLU A 71 -1.18 34.02 -31.92
C GLU A 71 -2.26 35.09 -31.66
N PRO A 72 -2.01 36.37 -31.99
CA PRO A 72 -3.03 37.42 -31.86
C PRO A 72 -4.04 37.34 -33.01
N PHE A 73 -5.32 37.54 -32.69
CA PHE A 73 -6.40 37.68 -33.65
C PHE A 73 -7.26 38.89 -33.32
N GLN A 74 -7.39 39.82 -34.27
CA GLN A 74 -8.26 40.98 -34.15
C GLN A 74 -9.70 40.56 -34.46
N PHE A 75 -10.56 40.54 -33.45
CA PHE A 75 -11.95 40.07 -33.57
C PHE A 75 -12.95 41.20 -33.86
N SER A 76 -12.51 42.46 -33.73
CA SER A 76 -13.35 43.66 -33.91
C SER A 76 -12.51 44.83 -34.41
N GLU A 77 -13.16 45.78 -35.10
CA GLU A 77 -12.54 47.09 -35.42
C GLU A 77 -12.61 48.07 -34.24
N GLU A 78 -13.62 47.91 -33.39
CA GLU A 78 -13.87 48.74 -32.21
C GLU A 78 -13.45 48.02 -30.93
N ASP A 79 -12.98 48.79 -29.94
CA ASP A 79 -12.63 48.25 -28.63
C ASP A 79 -13.88 47.72 -27.91
N MET A 80 -13.71 46.61 -27.21
CA MET A 80 -14.77 45.97 -26.44
C MET A 80 -14.22 45.53 -25.09
N VAL A 81 -14.98 45.74 -24.03
CA VAL A 81 -14.65 45.19 -22.70
C VAL A 81 -15.30 43.81 -22.60
N ILE A 82 -14.49 42.76 -22.63
CA ILE A 82 -14.98 41.38 -22.58
C ILE A 82 -15.32 40.98 -21.14
N GLU A 83 -16.57 40.58 -20.93
CA GLU A 83 -17.11 40.11 -19.67
C GLU A 83 -16.94 38.59 -19.52
N PHE A 84 -17.27 37.83 -20.57
CA PHE A 84 -17.22 36.37 -20.58
C PHE A 84 -16.77 35.82 -21.93
N ILE A 85 -16.09 34.68 -21.90
CA ILE A 85 -15.94 33.78 -23.05
C ILE A 85 -16.75 32.55 -22.71
N THR A 86 -17.51 32.01 -23.65
CA THR A 86 -18.27 30.78 -23.44
C THR A 86 -18.16 29.85 -24.65
N THR A 87 -18.18 28.55 -24.38
CA THR A 87 -18.30 27.48 -25.37
C THR A 87 -19.39 26.48 -24.96
N VAL A 88 -19.48 25.34 -25.64
CA VAL A 88 -20.34 24.22 -25.22
C VAL A 88 -19.79 23.60 -23.93
N PRO A 89 -20.63 23.13 -22.98
CA PRO A 89 -20.14 22.62 -21.69
C PRO A 89 -19.16 21.44 -21.74
N SER A 90 -19.13 20.70 -22.86
CA SER A 90 -18.18 19.61 -23.09
C SER A 90 -16.82 20.09 -23.58
N ASP A 91 -16.63 21.39 -23.84
CA ASP A 91 -15.45 22.00 -24.46
C ASP A 91 -15.05 21.34 -25.80
N SER A 92 -16.00 20.68 -26.48
CA SER A 92 -15.78 19.98 -27.76
C SER A 92 -16.02 20.86 -28.99
N SER A 93 -16.59 22.06 -28.79
CA SER A 93 -16.85 23.00 -29.87
C SER A 93 -15.58 23.73 -30.31
N LYS A 94 -15.56 24.12 -31.58
CA LYS A 94 -14.55 24.99 -32.20
C LYS A 94 -15.01 26.45 -32.26
N ASN A 95 -16.23 26.71 -31.80
CA ASN A 95 -16.85 28.02 -31.74
C ASN A 95 -16.81 28.55 -30.31
N PHE A 96 -16.44 29.82 -30.17
CA PHE A 96 -16.43 30.56 -28.92
C PHE A 96 -17.28 31.81 -29.04
N LEU A 97 -18.05 32.14 -28.01
CA LEU A 97 -18.79 33.39 -27.94
C LEU A 97 -18.08 34.34 -26.97
N LEU A 98 -17.66 35.49 -27.48
CA LEU A 98 -17.20 36.61 -26.67
C LEU A 98 -18.39 37.48 -26.30
N TRP A 99 -18.65 37.63 -25.00
CA TRP A 99 -19.69 38.51 -24.47
C TRP A 99 -19.04 39.72 -23.84
N GLY A 100 -19.55 40.91 -24.16
CA GLY A 100 -18.98 42.13 -23.61
C GLY A 100 -19.75 43.37 -24.02
N LYS A 101 -19.14 44.52 -23.75
CA LYS A 101 -19.75 45.83 -23.99
C LYS A 101 -18.83 46.76 -24.74
N ASP A 102 -19.42 47.58 -25.60
CA ASP A 102 -18.73 48.73 -26.18
C ASP A 102 -18.49 49.78 -25.07
N PRO A 103 -17.24 50.20 -24.81
CA PRO A 103 -16.91 51.17 -23.77
C PRO A 103 -17.53 52.55 -24.02
N LYS A 104 -17.85 52.91 -25.26
CA LYS A 104 -18.45 54.22 -25.63
C LYS A 104 -19.96 54.22 -25.47
N SER A 105 -20.65 53.23 -26.03
CA SER A 105 -22.11 53.18 -26.03
C SER A 105 -22.71 52.38 -24.87
N ASN A 106 -21.89 51.63 -24.13
CA ASN A 106 -22.31 50.70 -23.08
C ASN A 106 -23.34 49.65 -23.54
N LYS A 107 -23.44 49.42 -24.86
CA LYS A 107 -24.29 48.39 -25.44
C LYS A 107 -23.60 47.04 -25.34
N ILE A 108 -24.39 46.00 -25.06
CA ILE A 108 -23.91 44.62 -25.06
C ILE A 108 -23.78 44.14 -26.51
N ALA A 109 -22.66 43.49 -26.80
CA ALA A 109 -22.40 42.83 -28.07
C ALA A 109 -21.90 41.40 -27.82
N THR A 110 -22.13 40.54 -28.81
CA THR A 110 -21.62 39.17 -28.81
C THR A 110 -20.91 38.90 -30.12
N ILE A 111 -19.72 38.31 -30.05
CA ILE A 111 -18.90 37.99 -31.23
C ILE A 111 -18.63 36.48 -31.23
N ASN A 112 -18.93 35.82 -32.35
CA ASN A 112 -18.59 34.41 -32.54
C ASN A 112 -17.20 34.29 -33.16
N LEU A 113 -16.33 33.52 -32.53
CA LEU A 113 -15.05 33.09 -33.06
C LEU A 113 -15.18 31.65 -33.54
N ASP A 114 -15.15 31.44 -34.86
CA ASP A 114 -15.20 30.11 -35.47
C ASP A 114 -13.79 29.66 -35.89
N PHE A 115 -13.26 28.66 -35.19
CA PHE A 115 -11.95 28.08 -35.50
C PHE A 115 -12.01 26.92 -36.49
N SER A 116 -13.20 26.49 -36.95
CA SER A 116 -13.36 25.33 -37.82
C SER A 116 -12.48 25.38 -39.08
N GLY A 117 -12.24 26.58 -39.61
CA GLY A 117 -11.40 26.83 -40.78
C GLY A 117 -9.90 26.63 -40.59
N LEU A 118 -9.39 26.47 -39.35
CA LEU A 118 -7.96 26.28 -39.12
C LEU A 118 -7.45 24.91 -39.58
N ARG A 119 -8.29 23.87 -39.56
CA ARG A 119 -7.90 22.51 -39.92
C ARG A 119 -9.02 21.82 -40.69
N GLN A 120 -8.66 21.04 -41.72
CA GLN A 120 -9.63 20.48 -42.66
C GLN A 120 -10.12 19.06 -42.32
N ARG A 121 -9.39 18.32 -41.48
CA ARG A 121 -9.65 16.90 -41.23
C ARG A 121 -9.90 16.61 -39.74
N SER A 122 -10.60 15.50 -39.49
CA SER A 122 -10.65 14.87 -38.18
C SER A 122 -9.39 14.06 -37.91
N CYS A 123 -9.00 13.97 -36.65
CA CYS A 123 -7.87 13.17 -36.22
C CYS A 123 -8.23 11.70 -36.28
N HIS A 124 -7.34 10.88 -36.81
CA HIS A 124 -7.49 9.44 -36.81
C HIS A 124 -7.02 8.90 -35.46
N LEU A 125 -7.81 8.06 -34.81
CA LEU A 125 -7.43 7.35 -33.60
C LEU A 125 -7.36 5.85 -33.90
N ASP A 126 -6.26 5.21 -33.52
CA ASP A 126 -6.14 3.76 -33.51
C ASP A 126 -6.19 3.26 -32.06
N GLU A 127 -7.32 2.67 -31.68
CA GLU A 127 -7.55 2.17 -30.32
C GLU A 127 -6.61 1.00 -29.95
N GLN A 128 -6.06 0.27 -30.94
CA GLN A 128 -5.26 -0.93 -30.66
C GLN A 128 -3.80 -0.59 -30.36
N SER A 129 -3.20 0.32 -31.13
CA SER A 129 -1.79 0.69 -30.97
C SER A 129 -1.56 1.71 -29.86
N GLY A 130 -2.57 2.50 -29.49
CA GLY A 130 -2.44 3.55 -28.48
C GLY A 130 -1.84 4.86 -29.01
N GLU A 131 -0.86 4.76 -29.92
CA GLU A 131 -0.15 5.90 -30.52
C GLU A 131 -0.16 5.85 -32.05
N ASN A 132 -0.36 7.00 -32.67
CA ASN A 132 -0.30 7.12 -34.12
C ASN A 132 0.24 8.51 -34.53
N GLU A 133 0.02 8.94 -35.77
CA GLU A 133 0.50 10.25 -36.24
C GLU A 133 -0.18 11.43 -35.52
N ASP A 134 -1.43 11.25 -35.06
CA ASP A 134 -2.26 12.31 -34.49
C ASP A 134 -2.25 12.32 -32.95
N TYR A 135 -2.11 11.17 -32.31
CA TYR A 135 -2.21 10.98 -30.87
C TYR A 135 -0.98 10.31 -30.27
N TYR A 136 -0.69 10.65 -29.01
CA TYR A 136 0.26 9.95 -28.15
C TYR A 136 -0.40 9.55 -26.84
N LEU A 137 0.18 8.57 -26.15
CA LEU A 137 -0.29 8.17 -24.83
C LEU A 137 0.31 9.10 -23.77
N TRP A 138 -0.57 9.73 -23.01
CA TRP A 138 -0.20 10.56 -21.88
C TRP A 138 -0.62 9.90 -20.57
N GLU A 139 0.28 9.91 -19.60
CA GLU A 139 0.05 9.40 -18.25
C GLU A 139 0.15 10.55 -17.25
N PRO A 140 -0.82 10.73 -16.36
CA PRO A 140 -0.68 11.57 -15.19
C PRO A 140 0.53 11.13 -14.36
N LYS A 141 1.33 12.10 -13.87
CA LYS A 141 2.52 11.82 -13.08
C LYS A 141 2.47 12.54 -11.74
N HIS A 142 3.10 11.94 -10.74
CA HIS A 142 3.34 12.61 -9.47
C HIS A 142 4.84 12.91 -9.34
N PRO A 143 5.27 14.17 -9.21
CA PRO A 143 6.68 14.56 -9.31
C PRO A 143 7.57 13.94 -8.22
N LEU A 144 6.99 13.53 -7.09
CA LEU A 144 7.72 12.91 -5.98
C LEU A 144 7.65 11.37 -5.97
N GLN A 145 6.89 10.75 -6.87
CA GLN A 145 6.80 9.30 -6.97
C GLN A 145 7.57 8.82 -8.21
N LYS A 146 8.18 7.64 -8.11
CA LYS A 146 8.90 7.03 -9.24
C LYS A 146 7.97 6.28 -10.18
N ASP A 147 6.96 5.65 -9.61
CA ASP A 147 5.95 4.89 -10.32
C ASP A 147 4.73 5.80 -10.44
N ASN A 148 4.20 6.05 -11.65
CA ASN A 148 3.08 6.96 -11.97
C ASN A 148 1.73 6.46 -11.39
N CYS A 149 1.75 5.95 -10.16
CA CYS A 149 0.65 5.28 -9.53
C CYS A 149 -0.20 6.27 -8.74
N ILE A 150 -1.23 6.79 -9.40
CA ILE A 150 -2.16 7.75 -8.81
C ILE A 150 -3.48 7.02 -8.58
N PHE A 151 -4.00 7.07 -7.35
CA PHE A 151 -5.19 6.30 -6.95
C PHE A 151 -5.08 4.79 -7.27
N GLY A 152 -3.91 4.21 -7.00
CA GLY A 152 -3.70 2.77 -7.05
C GLY A 152 -3.56 2.17 -8.46
N HIS A 153 -3.46 2.98 -9.51
CA HIS A 153 -3.22 2.51 -10.86
C HIS A 153 -2.46 3.52 -11.73
N VAL A 154 -2.01 3.07 -12.89
CA VAL A 154 -1.47 3.89 -13.98
C VAL A 154 -2.53 3.96 -15.06
N GLU A 155 -3.05 5.15 -15.31
CA GLU A 155 -4.06 5.41 -16.35
C GLU A 155 -3.43 6.11 -17.56
N GLN A 156 -3.78 5.66 -18.75
CA GLN A 156 -3.28 6.20 -20.01
C GLN A 156 -4.42 6.91 -20.76
N TYR A 157 -4.13 8.11 -21.26
CA TYR A 157 -5.06 8.95 -22.03
C TYR A 157 -4.54 9.14 -23.44
N HIS A 158 -5.44 9.21 -24.41
CA HIS A 158 -5.10 9.68 -25.75
C HIS A 158 -5.07 11.20 -25.78
N ARG A 159 -3.92 11.75 -26.14
CA ARG A 159 -3.72 13.19 -26.25
C ARG A 159 -3.23 13.56 -27.63
N ARG A 160 -3.85 14.58 -28.24
CA ARG A 160 -3.48 15.04 -29.57
C ARG A 160 -2.05 15.56 -29.54
N LYS A 161 -1.22 15.12 -30.50
CA LYS A 161 0.12 15.66 -30.68
C LYS A 161 0.02 17.14 -31.06
N PRO A 162 0.83 18.03 -30.46
CA PRO A 162 0.84 19.44 -30.85
C PRO A 162 1.13 19.68 -32.34
N SER A 163 1.85 18.76 -33.00
CA SER A 163 2.17 18.80 -34.43
C SER A 163 1.06 18.26 -35.35
N ALA A 164 0.00 17.66 -34.80
CA ALA A 164 -1.05 17.04 -35.60
C ALA A 164 -2.06 18.08 -36.10
N ASP A 165 -2.17 18.24 -37.42
CA ASP A 165 -3.10 19.19 -38.04
C ASP A 165 -4.47 18.56 -38.31
N CYS A 166 -5.21 18.32 -37.22
CA CYS A 166 -6.55 17.74 -37.25
C CYS A 166 -7.39 18.13 -36.02
N TRP A 167 -8.70 17.86 -36.07
CA TRP A 167 -9.62 18.08 -34.95
C TRP A 167 -9.98 16.78 -34.22
N ASN A 168 -10.16 16.85 -32.90
CA ASN A 168 -10.66 15.70 -32.14
C ASN A 168 -12.12 15.39 -32.55
N ASP A 169 -12.51 14.12 -32.46
CA ASP A 169 -13.86 13.66 -32.84
C ASP A 169 -14.65 13.10 -31.64
N TRP A 170 -14.30 13.54 -30.43
CA TRP A 170 -14.94 13.12 -29.19
C TRP A 170 -15.24 14.30 -28.27
N SER A 171 -16.26 14.10 -27.43
CA SER A 171 -16.74 15.11 -26.49
C SER A 171 -16.30 14.91 -25.05
N GLU A 172 -15.64 13.79 -24.74
CA GLU A 172 -15.21 13.42 -23.40
C GLU A 172 -13.71 13.05 -23.40
N PRO A 173 -13.00 13.20 -22.27
CA PRO A 173 -11.62 12.74 -22.15
C PRO A 173 -11.48 11.29 -22.58
N HIS A 174 -10.65 11.05 -23.60
CA HIS A 174 -10.54 9.73 -24.20
C HIS A 174 -9.49 8.88 -23.47
N ILE A 175 -9.95 8.10 -22.51
CA ILE A 175 -9.13 7.14 -21.75
C ILE A 175 -8.79 5.97 -22.67
N HIS A 176 -7.49 5.66 -22.80
CA HIS A 176 -7.02 4.49 -23.53
C HIS A 176 -7.28 3.22 -22.71
N LYS A 177 -6.67 3.13 -21.52
CA LYS A 177 -6.85 2.03 -20.56
C LYS A 177 -6.20 2.32 -19.22
N ILE A 178 -6.56 1.50 -18.23
CA ILE A 178 -5.72 1.29 -17.04
C ILE A 178 -4.58 0.36 -17.44
N ALA A 179 -3.37 0.90 -17.57
CA ALA A 179 -2.19 0.15 -17.99
C ALA A 179 -1.77 -0.88 -16.92
N LYS A 180 -1.92 -0.52 -15.65
CA LYS A 180 -1.54 -1.38 -14.51
C LYS A 180 -2.24 -0.94 -13.23
N ASN A 181 -2.78 -1.89 -12.46
CA ASN A 181 -3.10 -1.70 -11.05
C ASN A 181 -1.84 -1.90 -10.20
N CYS A 182 -1.58 -0.99 -9.28
CA CYS A 182 -0.40 -1.02 -8.43
C CYS A 182 -0.66 -1.79 -7.14
N THR A 183 0.42 -2.16 -6.46
CA THR A 183 0.36 -2.66 -5.08
C THR A 183 -0.05 -1.57 -4.11
N CYS A 184 -0.96 -1.86 -3.17
CA CYS A 184 -1.36 -0.89 -2.17
C CYS A 184 -0.17 -0.53 -1.26
N THR A 185 0.00 0.77 -1.03
CA THR A 185 1.03 1.36 -0.18
C THR A 185 0.41 2.21 0.92
N ARG A 186 1.21 2.79 1.82
CA ARG A 186 0.72 3.70 2.87
C ARG A 186 -0.03 4.90 2.30
N GLN A 187 0.29 5.34 1.08
CA GLN A 187 -0.31 6.52 0.45
C GLN A 187 -1.73 6.27 -0.07
N ASP A 188 -2.15 5.00 -0.20
CA ASP A 188 -3.51 4.62 -0.60
C ASP A 188 -4.50 4.64 0.59
N TYR A 189 -4.04 5.04 1.77
CA TYR A 189 -4.79 5.08 3.02
C TYR A 189 -4.80 6.48 3.62
N GLU A 190 -5.97 6.88 4.11
CA GLU A 190 -6.16 8.07 4.94
C GLU A 190 -6.53 7.68 6.38
N CYS A 191 -6.49 8.63 7.30
CA CYS A 191 -6.94 8.36 8.66
C CYS A 191 -8.46 8.17 8.69
N ASP A 192 -8.90 7.17 9.44
CA ASP A 192 -10.32 6.88 9.58
C ASP A 192 -11.04 7.91 10.46
N TYR A 193 -12.36 7.80 10.57
CA TYR A 193 -13.17 8.72 11.36
C TYR A 193 -12.69 8.80 12.82
N ASN A 194 -12.52 10.03 13.32
CA ASN A 194 -11.93 10.38 14.62
C ASN A 194 -10.43 10.06 14.79
N TYR A 195 -9.73 9.68 13.72
CA TYR A 195 -8.27 9.55 13.74
C TYR A 195 -7.60 10.72 13.02
N GLU A 196 -6.44 11.12 13.54
CA GLU A 196 -5.63 12.21 12.97
C GLU A 196 -4.19 11.74 12.66
N PRO A 197 -3.54 12.35 11.65
CA PRO A 197 -2.16 12.04 11.31
C PRO A 197 -1.20 12.54 12.39
N GLN A 198 -0.33 11.65 12.84
CA GLN A 198 0.74 11.94 13.79
C GLN A 198 2.02 12.35 13.05
N THR A 199 3.00 12.91 13.76
CA THR A 199 4.28 13.36 13.18
C THR A 199 5.02 12.27 12.40
N GLY A 200 4.84 10.99 12.78
CA GLY A 200 5.42 9.83 12.09
C GLY A 200 4.62 9.33 10.87
N GLY A 201 3.51 10.00 10.50
CA GLY A 201 2.62 9.56 9.42
C GLY A 201 1.69 8.40 9.80
N SER A 202 1.69 7.95 11.06
CA SER A 202 0.68 7.03 11.59
C SER A 202 -0.62 7.77 11.91
N CYS A 203 -1.74 7.05 11.94
CA CYS A 203 -3.02 7.60 12.38
C CYS A 203 -3.26 7.20 13.84
N ALA A 204 -3.66 8.15 14.68
CA ALA A 204 -4.02 7.89 16.08
C ALA A 204 -5.40 8.48 16.40
N LEU A 205 -6.12 7.82 17.31
CA LEU A 205 -7.42 8.28 17.77
C LEU A 205 -7.23 9.62 18.49
N VAL A 206 -8.02 10.62 18.11
CA VAL A 206 -8.04 11.91 18.79
C VAL A 206 -8.50 11.68 20.24
N PRO A 207 -7.82 12.27 21.24
CA PRO A 207 -8.22 12.16 22.63
C PRO A 207 -9.70 12.49 22.84
N ASP A 208 -10.35 11.72 23.71
CA ASP A 208 -11.77 11.89 24.09
C ASP A 208 -12.81 11.64 22.98
N LEU A 209 -12.40 11.19 21.79
CA LEU A 209 -13.34 10.79 20.73
C LEU A 209 -13.58 9.27 20.70
N PRO A 210 -14.82 8.83 20.39
CA PRO A 210 -15.13 7.41 20.28
C PRO A 210 -14.51 6.82 18.99
N LYS A 211 -14.17 5.53 19.04
CA LYS A 211 -13.83 4.78 17.82
C LYS A 211 -15.06 4.63 16.92
N PRO A 212 -14.87 4.51 15.59
CA PRO A 212 -15.96 4.17 14.66
C PRO A 212 -16.70 2.89 15.08
N ASP A 213 -18.04 2.87 14.95
CA ASP A 213 -18.83 1.65 15.16
C ASP A 213 -18.64 0.69 13.98
N ALA A 214 -17.73 -0.26 14.12
CA ALA A 214 -17.49 -1.28 13.10
C ALA A 214 -18.70 -2.20 12.86
N MET A 215 -19.57 -2.38 13.86
CA MET A 215 -20.79 -3.20 13.72
C MET A 215 -21.88 -2.51 12.88
N ALA A 216 -21.73 -1.22 12.58
CA ALA A 216 -22.65 -0.50 11.71
C ALA A 216 -22.82 -1.21 10.35
N ILE A 217 -21.75 -1.80 9.81
CA ILE A 217 -21.79 -2.55 8.54
C ILE A 217 -22.77 -3.73 8.61
N CYS A 218 -22.78 -4.49 9.72
CA CYS A 218 -23.70 -5.61 9.90
C CYS A 218 -25.16 -5.15 10.03
N LYS A 219 -25.40 -3.95 10.57
CA LYS A 219 -26.74 -3.35 10.69
C LYS A 219 -27.23 -2.82 9.33
N GLU A 220 -26.37 -2.15 8.59
CA GLU A 220 -26.69 -1.57 7.27
C GLU A 220 -26.83 -2.64 6.18
N LYS A 221 -26.03 -3.71 6.25
CA LYS A 221 -25.99 -4.79 5.27
C LYS A 221 -26.22 -6.14 5.96
N PRO A 222 -27.48 -6.60 6.07
CA PRO A 222 -27.80 -7.90 6.69
C PRO A 222 -27.15 -9.12 6.00
N THR A 223 -26.67 -8.97 4.77
CA THR A 223 -25.93 -9.99 4.02
C THR A 223 -24.44 -10.04 4.35
N ALA A 224 -23.91 -9.09 5.13
CA ALA A 224 -22.51 -9.08 5.55
C ALA A 224 -22.26 -10.24 6.54
N ILE A 225 -21.22 -11.03 6.24
CA ILE A 225 -20.81 -12.18 7.07
C ILE A 225 -19.86 -11.73 8.18
N GLU A 226 -19.07 -10.69 7.92
CA GLU A 226 -18.01 -10.20 8.81
C GLU A 226 -17.92 -8.67 8.77
N TYR A 227 -17.34 -8.11 9.83
CA TYR A 227 -16.92 -6.71 9.91
C TYR A 227 -15.46 -6.63 10.33
N TRP A 228 -14.82 -5.49 10.06
CA TRP A 228 -13.41 -5.24 10.37
C TRP A 228 -13.28 -4.28 11.53
N GLU A 229 -12.40 -4.57 12.48
CA GLU A 229 -12.16 -3.65 13.60
C GLU A 229 -11.47 -2.36 13.11
N PRO A 230 -11.83 -1.18 13.65
CA PRO A 230 -11.22 0.07 13.22
C PRO A 230 -9.75 0.10 13.65
N THR A 231 -8.86 0.13 12.67
CA THR A 231 -7.41 0.19 12.86
C THR A 231 -6.89 1.63 12.94
N GLY A 232 -7.74 2.59 12.60
CA GLY A 232 -7.40 4.01 12.44
C GLY A 232 -7.05 4.42 11.01
N TYR A 233 -7.03 3.47 10.08
CA TYR A 233 -6.82 3.71 8.66
C TYR A 233 -8.06 3.31 7.87
N ARG A 234 -8.39 4.10 6.86
CA ARG A 234 -9.37 3.72 5.83
C ARG A 234 -8.73 3.89 4.47
N ARG A 235 -9.05 2.96 3.57
CA ARG A 235 -8.60 3.04 2.19
C ARG A 235 -9.25 4.25 1.50
N ILE A 236 -8.45 5.04 0.79
CA ILE A 236 -8.93 6.23 0.06
C ILE A 236 -9.97 5.77 -0.96
N ARG A 237 -11.12 6.45 -0.99
CA ARG A 237 -12.16 6.12 -1.98
C ARG A 237 -11.61 6.31 -3.39
N LEU A 238 -12.01 5.44 -4.32
CA LEU A 238 -11.55 5.38 -5.71
C LEU A 238 -10.15 4.79 -5.95
N THR A 239 -9.34 4.52 -4.91
CA THR A 239 -8.08 3.79 -5.17
C THR A 239 -8.37 2.35 -5.61
N THR A 240 -7.77 1.92 -6.72
CA THR A 240 -7.94 0.58 -7.32
C THR A 240 -6.73 -0.32 -7.08
N CYS A 241 -5.84 0.05 -6.16
CA CYS A 241 -4.67 -0.75 -5.82
C CYS A 241 -5.06 -2.19 -5.43
N VAL A 242 -4.21 -3.16 -5.78
CA VAL A 242 -4.43 -4.58 -5.53
C VAL A 242 -3.24 -5.13 -4.77
N ASP A 243 -3.48 -6.05 -3.83
CA ASP A 243 -2.42 -6.62 -2.99
C ASP A 243 -1.61 -5.56 -2.22
N GLY A 244 -0.50 -5.96 -1.60
CA GLY A 244 0.36 -5.06 -0.83
C GLY A 244 -0.06 -4.98 0.64
N ILE A 245 0.04 -3.78 1.23
CA ILE A 245 -0.31 -3.59 2.64
C ILE A 245 -1.82 -3.45 2.81
N LEU A 246 -2.36 -4.09 3.84
CA LEU A 246 -3.78 -4.04 4.21
C LEU A 246 -3.88 -3.38 5.59
N LEU A 247 -4.02 -2.05 5.62
CA LEU A 247 -4.06 -1.28 6.88
C LEU A 247 -5.47 -1.16 7.47
N ASP A 248 -6.51 -1.24 6.64
CA ASP A 248 -7.92 -1.16 7.02
C ASP A 248 -8.50 -2.50 7.46
N HIS A 249 -8.00 -3.61 6.91
CA HIS A 249 -8.51 -4.96 7.15
C HIS A 249 -7.48 -5.83 7.87
N LEU A 250 -7.22 -5.54 9.16
CA LEU A 250 -6.28 -6.32 9.98
C LEU A 250 -6.96 -7.49 10.70
N VAL A 251 -8.07 -7.23 11.40
CA VAL A 251 -8.79 -8.21 12.21
C VAL A 251 -10.25 -8.19 11.82
N SER A 252 -10.74 -9.30 11.26
CA SER A 252 -12.15 -9.51 10.99
C SER A 252 -12.84 -10.22 12.16
N LYS A 253 -14.12 -9.91 12.33
CA LYS A 253 -15.03 -10.55 13.28
C LYS A 253 -16.34 -10.91 12.59
N PRO A 254 -16.98 -12.03 12.96
CA PRO A 254 -18.27 -12.40 12.40
C PRO A 254 -19.35 -11.37 12.79
N CYS A 255 -20.26 -11.09 11.86
CA CYS A 255 -21.49 -10.39 12.20
C CYS A 255 -22.37 -11.27 13.11
N PRO A 256 -23.27 -10.67 13.92
CA PRO A 256 -24.15 -11.44 14.80
C PRO A 256 -24.97 -12.48 14.02
N ASN A 257 -25.01 -13.73 14.50
CA ASN A 257 -25.68 -14.88 13.88
C ASN A 257 -25.07 -15.36 12.55
N LYS A 258 -23.83 -14.96 12.24
CA LYS A 258 -23.09 -15.34 11.01
C LYS A 258 -21.80 -16.11 11.29
N GLU A 259 -21.63 -16.62 12.51
CA GLU A 259 -20.42 -17.33 12.95
C GLU A 259 -20.13 -18.58 12.12
N LYS A 260 -21.17 -19.34 11.74
CA LYS A 260 -21.01 -20.54 10.89
C LYS A 260 -20.50 -20.17 9.49
N GLU A 261 -21.13 -19.19 8.85
CA GLU A 261 -20.73 -18.69 7.51
C GLU A 261 -19.31 -18.10 7.54
N TYR A 262 -18.94 -17.42 8.64
CA TYR A 262 -17.58 -16.92 8.86
C TYR A 262 -16.55 -18.05 8.98
N GLN A 263 -16.87 -19.10 9.74
CA GLN A 263 -16.00 -20.28 9.87
C GLN A 263 -15.88 -21.06 8.56
N GLU A 264 -16.92 -21.11 7.73
CA GLU A 264 -16.83 -21.71 6.39
C GLU A 264 -15.94 -20.88 5.45
N LYS A 265 -15.97 -19.54 5.57
CA LYS A 265 -15.17 -18.62 4.76
C LYS A 265 -13.68 -18.66 5.12
N HIS A 266 -13.35 -18.65 6.41
CA HIS A 266 -11.97 -18.59 6.92
C HIS A 266 -11.40 -19.95 7.35
N GLY A 267 -12.24 -20.96 7.49
CA GLY A 267 -11.84 -22.30 7.90
C GLY A 267 -11.04 -23.02 6.84
N ILE A 268 -10.16 -23.92 7.29
CA ILE A 268 -9.40 -24.80 6.41
C ILE A 268 -10.37 -25.79 5.80
N LYS A 269 -10.53 -25.77 4.47
CA LYS A 269 -11.36 -26.75 3.75
C LYS A 269 -10.85 -28.16 4.09
N GLY A 270 -11.76 -29.07 4.44
CA GLY A 270 -11.40 -30.44 4.86
C GLY A 270 -10.53 -31.19 3.84
N ILE A 271 -10.68 -30.89 2.55
CA ILE A 271 -9.84 -31.41 1.46
C ILE A 271 -8.38 -30.95 1.61
N THR A 272 -8.16 -29.66 1.92
CA THR A 272 -6.82 -29.10 2.13
C THR A 272 -6.15 -29.72 3.34
N LEU A 273 -6.89 -29.90 4.45
CA LEU A 273 -6.39 -30.57 5.65
C LEU A 273 -6.05 -32.05 5.37
N PHE A 274 -6.90 -32.76 4.60
CA PHE A 274 -6.66 -34.14 4.20
C PHE A 274 -5.36 -34.28 3.41
N PHE A 275 -5.15 -33.47 2.38
CA PHE A 275 -3.90 -33.51 1.60
C PHE A 275 -2.68 -33.07 2.41
N ALA A 276 -2.82 -32.08 3.29
CA ALA A 276 -1.75 -31.66 4.19
C ALA A 276 -1.27 -32.77 5.13
N ILE A 277 -2.14 -33.71 5.51
CA ILE A 277 -1.81 -34.85 6.37
C ILE A 277 -1.35 -36.06 5.55
N VAL A 278 -2.06 -36.39 4.47
CA VAL A 278 -1.84 -37.63 3.70
C VAL A 278 -0.58 -37.57 2.84
N ILE A 279 -0.25 -36.41 2.26
CA ILE A 279 0.93 -36.29 1.39
C ILE A 279 2.25 -36.56 2.16
N PRO A 280 2.50 -35.95 3.34
CA PRO A 280 3.69 -36.25 4.12
C PRO A 280 3.79 -37.73 4.53
N ILE A 281 2.67 -38.34 4.94
CA ILE A 281 2.62 -39.75 5.33
C ILE A 281 2.91 -40.65 4.12
N GLY A 282 2.30 -40.36 2.97
CA GLY A 282 2.53 -41.09 1.72
C GLY A 282 3.98 -41.01 1.27
N LEU A 283 4.61 -39.83 1.35
CA LEU A 283 6.03 -39.66 1.05
C LEU A 283 6.93 -40.42 2.04
N ALA A 284 6.59 -40.43 3.33
CA ALA A 284 7.34 -41.19 4.34
C ALA A 284 7.24 -42.71 4.10
N VAL A 285 6.06 -43.22 3.74
CA VAL A 285 5.86 -44.63 3.38
C VAL A 285 6.60 -44.98 2.10
N ALA A 286 6.54 -44.14 1.08
CA ALA A 286 7.25 -44.35 -0.17
C ALA A 286 8.78 -44.35 0.02
N ALA A 287 9.30 -43.42 0.84
CA ALA A 287 10.71 -43.38 1.21
C ALA A 287 11.11 -44.62 2.04
N GLY A 288 10.29 -45.01 3.00
CA GLY A 288 10.50 -46.24 3.79
C GLY A 288 10.51 -47.50 2.93
N TYR A 289 9.58 -47.60 1.98
CA TYR A 289 9.51 -48.71 1.01
C TYR A 289 10.72 -48.70 0.05
N TYR A 290 11.14 -47.53 -0.42
CA TYR A 290 12.33 -47.39 -1.24
C TYR A 290 13.59 -47.85 -0.49
N VAL A 291 13.75 -47.43 0.76
CA VAL A 291 14.86 -47.89 1.61
C VAL A 291 14.78 -49.40 1.84
N TYR A 292 13.61 -49.93 2.21
CA TYR A 292 13.39 -51.35 2.45
C TYR A 292 13.70 -52.23 1.22
N SER A 293 13.23 -51.82 0.04
CA SER A 293 13.43 -52.57 -1.21
C SER A 293 14.87 -52.53 -1.74
N ARG A 294 15.65 -51.51 -1.37
CA ARG A 294 17.08 -51.38 -1.72
C ARG A 294 18.04 -51.79 -0.60
N TRP A 295 17.52 -52.19 0.56
CA TRP A 295 18.30 -52.69 1.69
C TRP A 295 18.69 -54.16 1.47
N ASP A 296 19.88 -54.36 0.90
CA ASP A 296 20.44 -55.69 0.58
C ASP A 296 21.18 -56.32 1.78
N GLY A 297 20.45 -56.49 2.88
CA GLY A 297 20.99 -56.97 4.16
C GLY A 297 20.02 -57.92 4.86
N LYS A 298 19.64 -59.01 4.18
CA LYS A 298 18.89 -60.11 4.79
C LYS A 298 19.75 -60.76 5.88
N PHE A 299 19.25 -60.76 7.12
CA PHE A 299 19.65 -61.58 8.28
C PHE A 299 21.17 -61.75 8.50
N GLY A 300 21.68 -61.19 9.58
CA GLY A 300 23.07 -61.40 10.02
C GLY A 300 23.43 -62.89 10.08
N GLN A 301 24.26 -63.35 9.16
CA GLN A 301 25.11 -64.52 9.42
C GLN A 301 26.21 -64.04 10.37
N ILE A 302 26.23 -64.58 11.60
CA ILE A 302 27.41 -64.49 12.46
C ILE A 302 28.52 -65.24 11.73
N ARG A 303 29.47 -64.52 11.13
CA ARG A 303 30.74 -65.09 10.67
C ARG A 303 31.85 -64.61 11.59
N LEU A 304 32.30 -65.54 12.43
CA LEU A 304 33.58 -65.45 13.11
C LEU A 304 34.68 -65.65 12.07
N GLY A 305 35.49 -64.60 11.87
CA GLY A 305 36.81 -64.65 11.27
C GLY A 305 36.87 -64.92 9.77
N GLU A 306 37.22 -63.89 8.99
CA GLU A 306 38.32 -63.89 8.01
C GLU A 306 38.17 -62.68 7.06
N ASN A 307 39.24 -61.89 6.98
CA ASN A 307 39.37 -60.72 6.11
C ASN A 307 39.54 -61.13 4.65
N VAL A 308 38.58 -60.82 3.76
CA VAL A 308 38.84 -60.58 2.34
C VAL A 308 37.79 -59.64 1.73
N GLY A 309 38.26 -58.54 1.12
CA GLY A 309 37.66 -57.97 -0.09
C GLY A 309 36.59 -56.89 0.08
N ASP A 310 37.04 -55.64 0.08
CA ASP A 310 36.22 -54.44 -0.09
C ASP A 310 35.41 -54.55 -1.40
N SER A 311 34.10 -54.70 -1.30
CA SER A 311 33.18 -54.61 -2.44
C SER A 311 32.23 -53.43 -2.22
N ALA A 312 32.37 -52.42 -3.08
CA ALA A 312 31.66 -51.15 -3.04
C ALA A 312 30.15 -51.33 -3.34
N GLY A 313 29.38 -51.55 -2.28
CA GLY A 313 27.92 -51.46 -2.29
C GLY A 313 27.44 -50.10 -1.78
N VAL A 314 26.52 -49.46 -2.51
CA VAL A 314 25.97 -48.12 -2.25
C VAL A 314 25.37 -47.95 -0.83
N PHE A 315 25.05 -49.05 -0.15
CA PHE A 315 24.47 -49.10 1.19
C PHE A 315 25.37 -49.70 2.29
N SER A 316 26.69 -49.82 2.07
CA SER A 316 27.62 -50.25 3.13
C SER A 316 27.74 -49.19 4.23
N ARG A 317 28.04 -49.62 5.47
CA ARG A 317 28.09 -48.78 6.69
C ARG A 317 29.06 -47.59 6.61
N GLY A 318 29.96 -47.57 5.60
CA GLY A 318 30.88 -46.47 5.29
C GLY A 318 30.45 -45.55 4.14
N SER A 319 29.26 -45.72 3.56
CA SER A 319 28.77 -44.91 2.43
C SER A 319 28.45 -43.46 2.87
N PRO A 320 28.93 -42.43 2.15
CA PRO A 320 28.67 -41.03 2.47
C PRO A 320 27.17 -40.67 2.49
N LEU A 321 26.32 -41.42 1.79
CA LEU A 321 24.87 -41.22 1.79
C LEU A 321 24.17 -41.60 3.12
N ILE A 322 24.82 -42.42 3.96
CA ILE A 322 24.27 -42.83 5.28
C ILE A 322 25.00 -42.09 6.40
N THR A 323 26.33 -41.90 6.27
CA THR A 323 27.12 -41.21 7.29
C THR A 323 26.81 -39.71 7.36
N ILE A 324 26.51 -39.05 6.23
CA ILE A 324 26.19 -37.61 6.21
C ILE A 324 24.85 -37.32 6.94
N PRO A 325 23.73 -38.02 6.66
CA PRO A 325 22.49 -37.80 7.41
C PRO A 325 22.62 -38.14 8.89
N ILE A 326 23.33 -39.23 9.25
CA ILE A 326 23.57 -39.58 10.65
C ILE A 326 24.43 -38.53 11.35
N ALA A 327 25.44 -37.97 10.67
CA ALA A 327 26.25 -36.88 11.20
C ALA A 327 25.44 -35.58 11.34
N ILE A 328 24.50 -35.29 10.44
CA ILE A 328 23.57 -34.15 10.54
C ILE A 328 22.60 -34.35 11.70
N ILE A 329 22.03 -35.55 11.89
CA ILE A 329 21.12 -35.85 13.00
C ILE A 329 21.88 -35.84 14.33
N ALA A 330 23.07 -36.45 14.41
CA ALA A 330 23.91 -36.41 15.60
C ALA A 330 24.37 -34.98 15.91
N GLY A 331 24.71 -34.20 14.88
CA GLY A 331 25.07 -32.78 14.99
C GLY A 331 23.90 -31.92 15.49
N THR A 332 22.70 -32.10 14.94
CA THR A 332 21.51 -31.36 15.39
C THR A 332 21.10 -31.76 16.81
N VAL A 333 21.16 -33.05 17.17
CA VAL A 333 20.90 -33.51 18.56
C VAL A 333 21.96 -32.98 19.53
N ALA A 334 23.23 -32.92 19.13
CA ALA A 334 24.29 -32.33 19.94
C ALA A 334 24.08 -30.81 20.15
N VAL A 335 23.69 -30.08 19.10
CA VAL A 335 23.36 -28.65 19.19
C VAL A 335 22.13 -28.42 20.05
N VAL A 336 21.06 -29.20 19.88
CA VAL A 336 19.83 -29.09 20.68
C VAL A 336 20.09 -29.43 22.16
N ARG A 337 20.93 -30.42 22.46
CA ARG A 337 21.31 -30.74 23.85
C ARG A 337 22.26 -29.73 24.49
N THR A 338 23.08 -29.04 23.69
CA THR A 338 24.05 -28.06 24.21
C THR A 338 23.50 -26.63 24.26
N LEU A 339 22.47 -26.32 23.47
CA LEU A 339 21.74 -25.05 23.50
C LEU A 339 21.26 -24.65 24.90
N PRO A 340 20.56 -25.49 25.69
CA PRO A 340 20.12 -25.11 27.03
C PRO A 340 21.28 -24.86 28.01
N LEU A 341 22.45 -25.51 27.82
CA LEU A 341 23.63 -25.26 28.63
C LEU A 341 24.34 -23.96 28.22
N LEU A 342 24.38 -23.67 26.92
CA LEU A 342 24.90 -22.40 26.39
C LEU A 342 24.02 -21.22 26.79
N THR A 343 22.69 -21.35 26.71
CA THR A 343 21.76 -20.28 27.13
C THR A 343 21.85 -20.02 28.64
N VAL A 344 22.00 -21.04 29.48
CA VAL A 344 22.23 -20.86 30.93
C VAL A 344 23.59 -20.22 31.23
N SER A 345 24.64 -20.56 30.47
CA SER A 345 25.98 -19.96 30.64
C SER A 345 26.03 -18.49 30.17
N LEU A 346 25.35 -18.16 29.07
CA LEU A 346 25.17 -16.81 28.55
C LEU A 346 24.25 -15.99 29.46
N TRP A 347 23.22 -16.60 30.05
CA TRP A 347 22.36 -15.93 31.02
C TRP A 347 23.10 -15.59 32.32
N ARG A 348 23.98 -16.47 32.82
CA ARG A 348 24.81 -16.19 33.99
C ARG A 348 25.88 -15.11 33.74
N THR A 349 26.38 -14.99 32.51
CA THR A 349 27.31 -13.91 32.14
C THR A 349 26.58 -12.59 31.85
N ALA A 350 25.41 -12.63 31.23
CA ALA A 350 24.58 -11.44 30.98
C ALA A 350 23.95 -10.89 32.28
N SER A 351 23.48 -11.73 33.19
CA SER A 351 22.96 -11.29 34.51
C SER A 351 24.04 -10.74 35.45
N GLY A 352 25.32 -11.01 35.18
CA GLY A 352 26.45 -10.35 35.85
C GLY A 352 26.72 -8.92 35.35
N TYR A 353 26.33 -8.59 34.12
CA TYR A 353 26.53 -7.27 33.49
C TYR A 353 25.26 -6.39 33.53
N VAL A 354 24.08 -6.97 33.66
CA VAL A 354 22.81 -6.23 33.75
C VAL A 354 22.47 -5.93 35.21
N ARG A 355 22.84 -4.73 35.66
CA ARG A 355 22.27 -4.13 36.89
C ARG A 355 20.82 -3.74 36.63
N LEU A 356 19.87 -4.57 37.07
CA LEU A 356 18.46 -4.18 37.19
C LEU A 356 18.28 -3.23 38.40
N PRO A 357 17.56 -2.10 38.24
CA PRO A 357 17.30 -1.18 39.33
C PRO A 357 16.16 -1.73 40.21
N GLY A 358 16.41 -1.92 41.51
CA GLY A 358 15.34 -2.03 42.49
C GLY A 358 15.34 -3.26 43.40
N LYS A 359 16.38 -3.46 44.21
CA LYS A 359 16.18 -3.70 45.65
C LYS A 359 17.48 -3.43 46.41
N ARG A 360 17.41 -2.44 47.31
CA ARG A 360 18.46 -2.08 48.25
C ARG A 360 18.69 -3.23 49.24
N SER A 361 19.91 -3.72 49.33
CA SER A 361 20.59 -3.85 50.62
C SER A 361 22.05 -3.48 50.41
N GLY A 362 22.47 -2.42 51.08
CA GLY A 362 23.74 -1.73 50.86
C GLY A 362 24.95 -2.47 51.42
N PRO A 363 26.15 -1.96 51.11
CA PRO A 363 27.42 -2.64 51.34
C PRO A 363 27.95 -2.39 52.75
N ARG A 364 28.76 -3.31 53.26
CA ARG A 364 29.77 -2.99 54.29
C ARG A 364 31.17 -3.48 53.89
N PRO A 365 32.20 -2.64 54.00
CA PRO A 365 33.58 -2.93 53.60
C PRO A 365 34.52 -3.26 54.78
N TYR A 366 35.71 -3.76 54.43
CA TYR A 366 36.93 -4.03 55.22
C TYR A 366 36.84 -5.25 56.18
N ALA A 367 37.87 -6.08 56.43
CA ALA A 367 39.30 -5.93 56.27
C ALA A 367 40.00 -7.31 56.18
N SER A 368 41.29 -7.25 55.88
CA SER A 368 42.27 -8.33 55.71
C SER A 368 42.64 -9.15 56.95
N ARG A 369 43.17 -10.36 56.69
CA ARG A 369 44.22 -11.13 57.40
C ARG A 369 43.85 -11.98 58.64
N GLY A 370 44.21 -13.27 58.55
CA GLY A 370 44.28 -14.27 59.63
C GLY A 370 43.85 -15.66 59.13
N ALA A 371 44.63 -16.41 58.35
CA ALA A 371 45.82 -17.18 58.74
C ALA A 371 45.51 -18.46 59.58
N PHE A 372 45.59 -19.61 58.90
CA PHE A 372 45.92 -20.97 59.37
C PHE A 372 44.97 -21.80 60.25
N ALA A 373 45.05 -23.12 59.99
CA ALA A 373 44.52 -24.30 60.69
C ALA A 373 43.11 -24.76 60.23
N ALA A 374 42.97 -25.78 59.37
CA ALA A 374 43.26 -27.22 59.54
C ALA A 374 42.26 -27.97 60.43
N ARG A 375 41.87 -29.18 59.95
CA ARG A 375 41.11 -30.29 60.58
C ARG A 375 39.60 -30.28 60.31
N ARG A 376 39.11 -31.23 59.49
CA ARG A 376 38.71 -32.65 59.77
C ARG A 376 37.29 -32.75 60.32
N GLY A 377 36.50 -33.65 59.73
CA GLY A 377 35.64 -34.56 60.48
C GLY A 377 34.15 -34.49 60.17
N ASP A 378 33.63 -35.64 59.69
CA ASP A 378 32.24 -36.12 59.69
C ASP A 378 31.37 -35.68 60.87
N TYR A 379 30.04 -35.57 60.67
CA TYR A 379 29.08 -36.64 61.01
C TYR A 379 27.64 -36.26 60.63
N ALA A 380 26.85 -37.32 60.46
CA ALA A 380 25.44 -37.39 60.09
C ALA A 380 24.43 -37.05 61.21
N GLY A 381 23.14 -36.95 60.82
CA GLY A 381 21.93 -37.01 61.67
C GLY A 381 20.68 -36.85 60.78
N VAL A 382 19.99 -37.91 60.34
CA VAL A 382 18.85 -38.63 60.98
C VAL A 382 17.59 -37.75 61.06
N VAL A 383 16.61 -37.91 60.15
CA VAL A 383 15.33 -38.70 60.18
C VAL A 383 14.31 -38.21 61.22
N ASP A 384 13.08 -37.93 60.74
CA ASP A 384 11.75 -38.32 61.29
C ASP A 384 10.70 -37.50 60.50
N ASP A 385 9.90 -38.11 59.62
CA ASP A 385 8.70 -38.95 59.85
C ASP A 385 7.45 -38.09 60.09
N GLU A 386 6.51 -38.13 59.13
CA GLU A 386 5.13 -38.65 59.32
C GLU A 386 4.17 -37.50 59.73
N ASP A 387 2.92 -37.35 59.33
CA ASP A 387 2.00 -38.18 58.55
C ASP A 387 0.73 -37.33 58.26
N GLU A 388 -0.21 -37.89 57.49
CA GLU A 388 -1.67 -37.66 57.60
C GLU A 388 -2.29 -36.32 57.13
N LEU A 389 -3.51 -36.26 56.61
CA LEU A 389 -4.42 -37.22 55.98
C LEU A 389 -5.55 -36.38 55.33
N LEU A 390 -6.17 -36.99 54.33
CA LEU A 390 -7.39 -36.72 53.58
C LEU A 390 -8.52 -35.89 54.25
N GLY A 391 -9.25 -35.18 53.39
CA GLY A 391 -10.60 -34.65 53.66
C GLY A 391 -11.25 -34.16 52.38
N VAL A 392 -11.74 -35.10 51.57
CA VAL A 392 -12.79 -34.88 50.57
C VAL A 392 -14.13 -34.72 51.29
N ASP A 393 -15.00 -33.85 50.79
CA ASP A 393 -16.42 -34.18 50.57
C ASP A 393 -17.08 -33.06 49.75
N ASP A 394 -17.63 -33.46 48.61
CA ASP A 394 -18.70 -32.77 47.88
C ASP A 394 -19.96 -32.69 48.76
N LEU A 395 -20.89 -31.79 48.45
CA LEU A 395 -22.32 -32.13 48.27
C LEU A 395 -23.16 -30.90 47.91
N ASP A 396 -24.12 -31.20 47.04
CA ASP A 396 -25.14 -30.38 46.38
C ASP A 396 -26.19 -29.73 47.30
N ALA A 397 -27.03 -28.89 46.66
CA ALA A 397 -28.40 -28.44 46.97
C ALA A 397 -28.48 -26.89 47.01
N GLU A 398 -29.48 -26.18 46.51
CA GLU A 398 -30.71 -26.41 45.73
C GLU A 398 -31.32 -24.99 45.53
N GLU A 399 -32.14 -24.85 44.49
CA GLU A 399 -33.34 -23.98 44.40
C GLU A 399 -33.25 -22.44 44.56
N ASP A 400 -33.46 -21.77 43.41
CA ASP A 400 -34.65 -21.01 43.02
C ASP A 400 -35.21 -19.80 43.83
N GLU A 401 -35.78 -18.91 43.00
CA GLU A 401 -36.84 -17.90 43.21
C GLU A 401 -36.49 -16.40 43.46
N GLU A 402 -36.80 -15.65 42.38
CA GLU A 402 -37.65 -14.43 42.31
C GLU A 402 -37.31 -13.15 43.11
N ALA A 403 -36.92 -12.09 42.39
CA ALA A 403 -37.69 -10.83 42.19
C ALA A 403 -36.84 -9.74 41.52
#